data_AF-A0A4V6NQW0-F1
#
_entry.id   AF-A0A4V6NQW0-F1
#
_cell.length_a   1.000
_cell.length_b   1.000
_cell.length_c   1.000
_cell.angle_alpha   90.00
_cell.angle_beta   90.00
_cell.angle_gamma   90.00
#
_symmetry.space_group_name_H-M   'P 1'
#
loop_
_entity.id
_entity.type
_entity.pdbx_description
1 polymer ?
#
loop_
_entity_poly.entity_id
_entity_poly.type
_entity_poly.pdbx_seq_one_letter_code
_entity_poly.pdbx_strand_id
1 'polypeptide(L)'
;MVGPPKTLQDLRRVEGAVRVTCRACKAVKQYDLEELILDRRFRRLSMEWEAVRHGLPCRKCEATDTRVDGVPFGRTDPEVRAIRSRALLMNLALAVLDDASRRARDEDVCVPATRLALRVLRPYLPDRELLVTFWTAAETGRGKPHGPALQAMRWIVTKLVDAGHPVWAEFR
;
A
#
# COMPACT_ATOMS: atom_id res chain seq x y z
N MET A 1 17.16 12.66 8.53
CA MET A 1 16.35 13.62 9.31
C MET A 1 15.46 14.37 8.33
N VAL A 2 14.17 14.02 8.26
CA VAL A 2 13.21 14.70 7.39
C VAL A 2 12.67 15.88 8.20
N GLY A 3 12.83 17.11 7.68
CA GLY A 3 12.26 18.30 8.32
C GLY A 3 10.74 18.22 8.47
N PRO A 4 10.10 19.17 9.17
CA PRO A 4 8.65 19.21 9.26
C PRO A 4 8.03 19.19 7.84
N PRO A 5 6.92 18.46 7.63
CA PRO A 5 6.26 18.42 6.32
C PRO A 5 5.87 19.84 5.93
N LYS A 6 6.01 20.19 4.64
CA LYS A 6 5.60 21.51 4.14
C LYS A 6 4.10 21.54 3.92
N THR A 7 3.55 20.44 3.42
CA THR A 7 2.13 20.30 3.12
C THR A 7 1.53 19.03 3.76
N LEU A 8 0.21 18.98 3.92
CA LEU A 8 -0.53 17.77 4.26
C LEU A 8 -0.24 16.60 3.30
N GLN A 9 0.05 16.90 2.03
CA GLN A 9 0.35 15.88 1.03
C GLN A 9 1.72 15.23 1.25
N ASP A 10 2.69 15.93 1.85
CA ASP A 10 4.00 15.35 2.17
C ASP A 10 3.89 14.20 3.17
N LEU A 11 2.84 14.21 4.01
CA LEU A 11 2.54 13.09 4.90
C LEU A 11 2.19 11.82 4.15
N ARG A 12 1.73 11.89 2.88
CA ARG A 12 1.53 10.68 2.05
C ARG A 12 2.84 9.93 1.81
N ARG A 13 3.97 10.65 1.69
CA ARG A 13 5.29 10.04 1.41
C ARG A 13 5.83 9.22 2.58
N VAL A 14 5.38 9.53 3.79
CA VAL A 14 5.77 8.84 5.04
C VAL A 14 4.62 8.06 5.65
N GLU A 15 3.54 7.85 4.89
CA GLU A 15 2.32 7.17 5.34
C GLU A 15 1.83 7.70 6.70
N GLY A 16 1.88 9.02 6.85
CA GLY A 16 1.62 9.72 8.11
C GLY A 16 0.14 9.96 8.36
N ALA A 17 -0.30 9.80 9.61
CA ALA A 17 -1.60 10.28 10.07
C ALA A 17 -1.46 11.63 10.77
N VAL A 18 -2.57 12.36 10.93
CA VAL A 18 -2.58 13.61 11.69
C VAL A 18 -3.17 13.35 13.08
N ARG A 19 -2.38 13.62 14.12
CA ARG A 19 -2.83 13.54 15.51
C ARG A 19 -3.07 14.94 16.05
N VAL A 20 -4.27 15.14 16.60
CA VAL A 20 -4.66 16.38 17.28
C VAL A 20 -4.85 16.08 18.75
N THR A 21 -4.11 16.79 19.59
CA THR A 21 -4.17 16.69 21.06
C THR A 21 -4.63 18.01 21.63
N CYS A 22 -5.80 18.03 22.27
CA CYS A 22 -6.28 19.23 22.94
C CYS A 22 -5.47 19.50 24.21
N ARG A 23 -4.99 20.73 24.40
CA ARG A 23 -4.25 21.09 25.61
C ARG A 23 -5.14 21.32 26.81
N ALA A 24 -6.39 21.76 26.58
CA ALA A 24 -7.38 21.99 27.61
C ALA A 24 -7.96 20.68 28.18
N CYS A 25 -8.64 19.87 27.35
CA CYS A 25 -9.31 18.65 27.83
C CYS A 25 -8.48 17.37 27.70
N LYS A 26 -7.23 17.47 27.22
CA LYS A 26 -6.30 16.34 26.98
C LYS A 26 -6.81 15.26 26.01
N ALA A 27 -7.95 15.47 25.35
CA ALA A 27 -8.46 14.54 24.36
C ALA A 27 -7.51 14.46 23.16
N VAL A 28 -7.23 13.23 22.73
CA VAL A 28 -6.42 12.93 21.55
C VAL A 28 -7.35 12.37 20.48
N LYS A 29 -7.32 12.96 19.28
CA LYS A 29 -8.01 12.46 18.10
C LYS A 29 -7.00 12.26 16.98
N GLN A 30 -7.07 11.10 16.34
CA GLN A 30 -6.34 10.85 15.10
C GLN A 30 -7.31 11.03 13.93
N TYR A 31 -6.87 11.75 12.91
CA TYR A 31 -7.57 11.92 11.64
C TYR A 31 -6.94 11.01 10.60
N ASP A 32 -7.79 10.38 9.80
CA ASP A 32 -7.35 9.77 8.55
C ASP A 32 -6.85 10.87 7.60
N LEU A 33 -5.71 10.64 6.97
CA LEU A 33 -5.06 11.65 6.14
C LEU A 33 -5.93 11.98 4.91
N GLU A 34 -6.51 10.98 4.26
CA GLU A 34 -7.29 11.18 3.04
C GLU A 34 -8.63 11.86 3.33
N GLU A 35 -9.30 11.47 4.42
CA GLU A 35 -10.51 12.15 4.88
C GLU A 35 -10.23 13.63 5.19
N LEU A 36 -9.11 13.92 5.87
CA LEU A 36 -8.72 15.28 6.21
C LEU A 36 -8.34 16.11 4.97
N ILE A 37 -7.67 15.51 3.98
CA ILE A 37 -7.36 16.15 2.71
C ILE A 37 -8.65 16.49 1.95
N LEU A 38 -9.61 15.57 1.90
CA LEU A 38 -10.89 15.76 1.25
C LEU A 38 -11.72 16.85 1.92
N ASP A 39 -11.84 16.83 3.25
CA ASP A 39 -12.60 17.84 4.00
C ASP A 39 -12.03 19.25 3.80
N ARG A 40 -10.70 19.41 3.88
CA ARG A 40 -10.06 20.72 3.65
C ARG A 40 -10.20 21.18 2.20
N ARG A 41 -10.09 20.28 1.23
CA ARG A 41 -10.31 20.60 -0.19
C ARG A 41 -11.75 21.05 -0.42
N PHE A 42 -12.72 20.34 0.14
CA PHE A 42 -14.15 20.69 0.06
C PHE A 42 -14.42 22.07 0.65
N ARG A 43 -13.83 22.37 1.82
CA ARG A 43 -13.96 23.66 2.50
C ARG A 43 -13.06 24.77 1.94
N ARG A 44 -12.29 24.49 0.87
CA ARG A 44 -11.31 25.42 0.27
C ARG A 44 -10.30 25.98 1.29
N LEU A 45 -9.91 25.17 2.27
CA LEU A 45 -8.90 25.52 3.28
C LEU A 45 -7.48 25.22 2.78
N SER A 46 -6.50 25.97 3.30
CA SER A 46 -5.09 25.77 2.95
C SER A 46 -4.60 24.36 3.30
N MET A 47 -3.76 23.78 2.43
CA MET A 47 -3.13 22.47 2.63
C MET A 47 -1.72 22.58 3.25
N GLU A 48 -1.22 23.81 3.44
CA GLU A 48 0.05 24.08 4.09
C GLU A 48 0.05 23.54 5.52
N TRP A 49 1.11 22.84 5.91
CA TRP A 49 1.19 22.17 7.20
C TRP A 49 1.01 23.16 8.36
N GLU A 50 1.59 24.35 8.26
CA GLU A 50 1.45 25.37 9.30
C GLU A 50 -0.01 25.84 9.44
N ALA A 51 -0.74 26.00 8.34
CA ALA A 51 -2.17 26.34 8.39
C ALA A 51 -3.03 25.20 8.97
N VAL A 52 -2.60 23.95 8.81
CA VAL A 52 -3.27 22.78 9.38
C VAL A 52 -3.04 22.70 10.89
N ARG A 53 -1.83 23.03 11.35
CA ARG A 53 -1.48 23.03 12.78
C ARG A 53 -2.32 23.98 13.62
N HIS A 54 -2.68 25.13 13.06
CA HIS A 54 -3.50 26.14 13.74
C HIS A 54 -5.00 26.03 13.43
N GLY A 55 -5.39 25.20 12.47
CA GLY A 55 -6.74 25.17 11.92
C GLY A 55 -7.63 24.00 12.39
N LEU A 56 -7.18 23.17 13.32
CA LEU A 56 -7.90 21.96 13.76
C LEU A 56 -8.37 22.08 15.22
N PRO A 57 -9.62 22.49 15.49
CA PRO A 57 -10.12 22.58 16.85
C PRO A 57 -10.31 21.21 17.49
N CYS A 58 -10.40 21.18 18.82
CA CYS A 58 -10.75 19.98 19.56
C CYS A 58 -12.18 19.55 19.24
N ARG A 59 -12.38 18.31 18.76
CA ARG A 59 -13.72 17.78 18.48
C ARG A 59 -14.60 17.54 19.73
N LYS A 60 -14.01 17.52 20.94
CA LYS A 60 -14.73 17.24 22.18
C LYS A 60 -15.21 18.50 22.90
N CYS A 61 -14.37 19.54 22.95
CA CYS A 61 -14.66 20.76 23.71
C CYS A 61 -14.49 22.03 22.88
N GLU A 62 -14.30 21.91 21.57
CA GLU A 62 -14.19 23.00 20.58
C GLU A 62 -13.05 23.99 20.81
N ALA A 63 -12.23 23.78 21.84
CA ALA A 63 -11.05 24.59 22.10
C ALA A 63 -10.09 24.58 20.90
N THR A 64 -9.60 25.76 20.54
CA THR A 64 -8.61 25.99 19.46
C THR A 64 -7.17 25.75 19.93
N ASP A 65 -6.92 25.67 21.23
CA ASP A 65 -5.61 25.33 21.79
C ASP A 65 -5.34 23.81 21.67
N THR A 66 -4.91 23.42 20.47
CA THR A 66 -4.57 22.05 20.12
C THR A 66 -3.14 21.94 19.63
N ARG A 67 -2.48 20.85 20.02
CA ARG A 67 -1.22 20.42 19.43
C ARG A 67 -1.51 19.46 18.27
N VAL A 68 -1.04 19.78 17.08
CA VAL A 68 -1.16 18.95 15.89
C VAL A 68 0.21 18.37 15.52
N ASP A 69 0.31 17.05 15.47
CA ASP A 69 1.52 16.32 15.11
C ASP A 69 1.26 15.41 13.90
N GLY A 70 2.22 15.35 12.96
CA GLY A 70 2.24 14.34 11.92
C GLY A 70 2.86 13.06 12.47
N VAL A 71 2.11 11.96 12.49
CA VAL A 71 2.55 10.69 13.04
C VAL A 71 2.88 9.76 11.87
N PRO A 72 4.16 9.54 11.54
CA PRO A 72 4.54 8.55 10.53
C PRO A 72 4.04 7.17 10.96
N PHE A 73 3.53 6.39 10.02
CA PHE A 73 2.92 5.07 10.29
C PHE A 73 1.82 5.13 11.37
N GLY A 74 1.06 6.23 11.38
CA GLY A 74 0.10 6.55 12.44
C GLY A 74 -0.97 5.48 12.61
N ARG A 75 -0.85 4.72 13.71
CA ARG A 75 -1.76 3.70 14.26
C ARG A 75 -3.12 3.61 13.54
N THR A 76 -3.18 2.80 12.50
CA THR A 76 -4.42 2.08 12.16
C THR A 76 -4.62 0.98 13.19
N ASP A 77 -5.89 0.67 13.47
CA ASP A 77 -6.35 -0.54 14.13
C ASP A 77 -5.44 -1.74 13.75
N PRO A 78 -4.97 -2.57 14.70
CA PRO A 78 -4.20 -3.77 14.40
C PRO A 78 -4.77 -4.59 13.24
N GLU A 79 -6.10 -4.63 13.11
CA GLU A 79 -6.81 -5.32 12.03
C GLU A 79 -6.59 -4.64 10.67
N VAL A 80 -6.76 -3.32 10.59
CA VAL A 80 -6.51 -2.54 9.37
C VAL A 80 -5.03 -2.60 8.97
N ARG A 81 -4.10 -2.61 9.94
CA ARG A 81 -2.68 -2.84 9.67
C ARG A 81 -2.45 -4.22 9.09
N ALA A 82 -3.03 -5.27 9.69
CA ALA A 82 -2.87 -6.63 9.19
C ALA A 82 -3.43 -6.78 7.76
N ILE A 83 -4.60 -6.22 7.48
CA ILE A 83 -5.21 -6.21 6.13
C ILE A 83 -4.29 -5.48 5.13
N ARG A 84 -3.76 -4.31 5.50
CA ARG A 84 -2.85 -3.53 4.63
C ARG A 84 -1.50 -4.21 4.44
N SER A 85 -0.91 -4.78 5.49
CA SER A 85 0.36 -5.53 5.40
C SER A 85 0.20 -6.76 4.51
N ARG A 86 -0.94 -7.46 4.59
CA ARG A 86 -1.28 -8.57 3.69
C ARG A 86 -1.38 -8.10 2.24
N ALA A 87 -2.10 -7.01 1.99
CA ALA A 87 -2.20 -6.40 0.66
C ALA A 87 -0.84 -5.96 0.11
N LEU A 88 0.00 -5.33 0.94
CA LEU A 88 1.34 -4.89 0.55
C LEU A 88 2.24 -6.09 0.21
N LEU A 89 2.28 -7.11 1.07
CA LEU A 89 3.05 -8.32 0.82
C LEU A 89 2.62 -9.04 -0.46
N MET A 90 1.30 -9.10 -0.71
CA MET A 90 0.75 -9.67 -1.94
C MET A 90 1.22 -8.88 -3.17
N ASN A 91 1.11 -7.54 -3.16
CA ASN A 91 1.53 -6.72 -4.30
C ASN A 91 3.04 -6.72 -4.53
N LEU A 92 3.86 -6.76 -3.46
CA LEU A 92 5.30 -6.94 -3.59
C LEU A 92 5.66 -8.31 -4.17
N ALA A 93 4.94 -9.37 -3.79
CA ALA A 93 5.11 -10.67 -4.43
C ALA A 93 4.75 -10.61 -5.92
N LEU A 94 3.68 -9.90 -6.30
CA LEU A 94 3.33 -9.67 -7.70
C LEU A 94 4.44 -8.91 -8.45
N ALA A 95 5.06 -7.89 -7.86
CA ALA A 95 6.18 -7.18 -8.46
C ALA A 95 7.37 -8.11 -8.74
N VAL A 96 7.70 -9.01 -7.80
CA VAL A 96 8.74 -10.03 -7.99
C VAL A 96 8.39 -10.98 -9.14
N LEU A 97 7.13 -11.39 -9.25
CA LEU A 97 6.69 -12.27 -10.35
C LEU A 97 6.64 -11.57 -11.70
N ASP A 98 6.25 -10.29 -11.75
CA ASP A 98 6.28 -9.49 -12.98
C ASP A 98 7.71 -9.35 -13.50
N ASP A 99 8.64 -8.95 -12.63
CA ASP A 99 10.07 -8.87 -12.94
C ASP A 99 10.64 -10.22 -13.41
N ALA A 100 10.36 -11.30 -12.65
CA ALA A 100 10.77 -12.65 -13.03
C ALA A 100 10.18 -13.06 -14.39
N SER A 101 8.93 -12.73 -14.67
CA SER A 101 8.27 -13.08 -15.93
C SER A 101 8.89 -12.40 -17.15
N ARG A 102 9.40 -11.16 -16.97
CA ARG A 102 10.11 -10.41 -18.01
C ARG A 102 11.51 -10.96 -18.24
N ARG A 103 12.22 -11.35 -17.17
CA ARG A 103 13.58 -11.89 -17.23
C ARG A 103 13.66 -13.37 -17.59
N ALA A 104 12.57 -14.14 -17.44
CA ALA A 104 12.52 -15.59 -17.65
C ALA A 104 13.00 -16.07 -19.03
N ARG A 105 13.00 -15.19 -20.04
CA ARG A 105 13.52 -15.50 -21.37
C ARG A 105 15.04 -15.65 -21.37
N ASP A 106 15.73 -14.75 -20.67
CA ASP A 106 17.17 -14.53 -20.77
C ASP A 106 17.92 -15.11 -19.56
N GLU A 107 17.27 -15.16 -18.40
CA GLU A 107 17.86 -15.52 -17.12
C GLU A 107 17.13 -16.70 -16.45
N ASP A 108 17.85 -17.39 -15.56
CA ASP A 108 17.21 -18.31 -14.61
C ASP A 108 16.53 -17.50 -13.51
N VAL A 109 15.20 -17.53 -13.52
CA VAL A 109 14.35 -16.84 -12.54
C VAL A 109 13.73 -17.80 -11.53
N CYS A 110 14.06 -19.09 -11.56
CA CYS A 110 13.62 -20.10 -10.59
C CYS A 110 14.42 -20.02 -9.27
N VAL A 111 14.65 -18.79 -8.81
CA VAL A 111 15.43 -18.46 -7.63
C VAL A 111 14.56 -18.44 -6.36
N PRO A 112 15.17 -18.47 -5.15
CA PRO A 112 14.42 -18.43 -3.89
C PRO A 112 13.42 -17.27 -3.78
N ALA A 113 13.75 -16.09 -4.34
CA ALA A 113 12.84 -14.94 -4.33
C ALA A 113 11.51 -15.22 -5.04
N THR A 114 11.55 -15.80 -6.25
CA THR A 114 10.37 -16.19 -7.02
C THR A 114 9.55 -17.26 -6.30
N ARG A 115 10.24 -18.25 -5.70
CA ARG A 115 9.58 -19.30 -4.91
C ARG A 115 8.88 -18.74 -3.67
N LEU A 116 9.49 -17.78 -2.98
CA LEU A 116 8.90 -17.09 -1.84
C LEU A 116 7.70 -16.23 -2.26
N ALA A 117 7.79 -15.51 -3.39
CA ALA A 117 6.68 -14.74 -3.93
C ALA A 117 5.46 -15.64 -4.22
N LEU A 118 5.65 -16.79 -4.87
CA LEU A 118 4.57 -17.76 -5.09
C LEU A 118 4.00 -18.30 -3.77
N ARG A 119 4.85 -18.52 -2.76
CA ARG A 119 4.42 -18.96 -1.42
C ARG A 119 3.55 -17.90 -0.73
N VAL A 120 3.90 -16.62 -0.87
CA VAL A 120 3.12 -15.49 -0.34
C VAL A 120 1.76 -15.38 -1.02
N LEU A 121 1.66 -15.68 -2.32
CA LEU A 121 0.39 -15.62 -3.06
C LEU A 121 -0.54 -16.81 -2.79
N ARG A 122 -0.02 -17.95 -2.33
CA ARG A 122 -0.79 -19.19 -2.12
C ARG A 122 -2.08 -19.02 -1.30
N PRO A 123 -2.14 -18.25 -0.21
CA PRO A 123 -3.38 -18.08 0.57
C PRO A 123 -4.47 -17.28 -0.16
N TYR A 124 -4.11 -16.48 -1.17
CA TYR A 124 -5.03 -15.60 -1.91
C TYR A 124 -5.54 -16.24 -3.21
N LEU A 125 -4.94 -17.36 -3.61
CA LEU A 125 -5.32 -18.10 -4.81
C LEU A 125 -5.88 -19.47 -4.40
N PRO A 126 -7.18 -19.73 -4.62
CA PRO A 126 -7.75 -21.03 -4.29
C PRO A 126 -7.09 -22.14 -5.12
N ASP A 127 -6.85 -21.86 -6.40
CA ASP A 127 -6.25 -22.78 -7.35
C ASP A 127 -4.72 -22.79 -7.26
N ARG A 128 -4.16 -23.97 -6.96
CA ARG A 128 -2.71 -24.20 -6.93
C ARG A 128 -2.12 -24.32 -8.34
N GLU A 129 -2.92 -24.72 -9.32
CA GLU A 129 -2.46 -24.96 -10.69
C GLU A 129 -1.89 -23.69 -11.32
N LEU A 130 -2.44 -22.52 -11.01
CA LEU A 130 -1.90 -21.24 -11.50
C LEU A 130 -0.47 -20.97 -11.03
N LEU A 131 -0.17 -21.29 -9.77
CA LEU A 131 1.18 -21.13 -9.20
C LEU A 131 2.17 -22.12 -9.81
N VAL A 132 1.74 -23.37 -10.03
CA VAL A 132 2.54 -24.40 -10.70
C VAL A 132 2.78 -24.02 -12.15
N THR A 133 1.75 -23.56 -12.84
CA THR A 133 1.80 -23.12 -14.24
C THR A 133 2.81 -21.99 -14.40
N PHE A 134 2.79 -20.99 -13.51
CA PHE A 134 3.81 -19.94 -13.52
C PHE A 134 5.21 -20.51 -13.33
N TRP A 135 5.43 -21.39 -12.34
CA TRP A 135 6.74 -21.96 -12.07
C TRP A 135 7.28 -22.77 -13.26
N THR A 136 6.47 -23.66 -13.82
CA THR A 136 6.84 -24.46 -15.00
C THR A 136 7.08 -23.59 -16.24
N ALA A 137 6.29 -22.52 -16.40
CA ALA A 137 6.48 -21.57 -17.48
C ALA A 137 7.79 -20.77 -17.33
N ALA A 138 8.16 -20.40 -16.11
CA ALA A 138 9.41 -19.75 -15.81
C ALA A 138 10.61 -20.68 -16.05
N GLU A 139 10.52 -21.93 -15.59
CA GLU A 139 11.57 -22.96 -15.74
C GLU A 139 11.82 -23.32 -17.22
N THR A 140 10.75 -23.48 -17.99
CA THR A 140 10.82 -23.89 -19.40
C THR A 140 10.82 -22.73 -20.39
N GLY A 141 10.81 -21.49 -19.91
CA GLY A 141 10.67 -20.27 -20.71
C GLY A 141 11.97 -19.79 -21.35
N ARG A 142 13.13 -20.23 -20.83
CA ARG A 142 14.44 -19.79 -21.30
C ARG A 142 14.63 -20.09 -22.79
N GLY A 143 15.02 -19.07 -23.55
CA GLY A 143 15.26 -19.18 -25.00
C GLY A 143 14.00 -19.28 -25.87
N LYS A 144 12.78 -19.22 -25.30
CA LYS A 144 11.54 -19.23 -26.09
C LYS A 144 11.11 -17.80 -26.48
N PRO A 145 10.56 -17.60 -27.70
CA PRO A 145 10.20 -16.28 -28.20
C PRO A 145 8.94 -15.68 -27.57
N HIS A 146 8.11 -16.50 -26.92
CA HIS A 146 6.96 -16.04 -26.14
C HIS A 146 7.26 -16.37 -24.69
N GLY A 147 7.04 -15.42 -23.77
CA GLY A 147 7.26 -15.61 -22.34
C GLY A 147 6.01 -16.21 -21.69
N PRO A 148 5.87 -17.55 -21.59
CA PRO A 148 4.69 -18.17 -20.99
C PRO A 148 4.51 -17.76 -19.52
N ALA A 149 5.59 -17.35 -18.85
CA ALA A 149 5.57 -16.85 -17.49
C ALA A 149 4.77 -15.54 -17.36
N LEU A 150 4.85 -14.65 -18.36
CA LEU A 150 4.09 -13.39 -18.35
C LEU A 150 2.59 -13.64 -18.51
N GLN A 151 2.22 -14.61 -19.34
CA GLN A 151 0.82 -14.99 -19.50
C GLN A 151 0.27 -15.63 -18.21
N ALA A 152 1.05 -16.51 -17.57
CA ALA A 152 0.70 -17.10 -16.28
C ALA A 152 0.58 -16.03 -15.17
N MET A 153 1.46 -15.02 -15.19
CA MET A 153 1.37 -13.86 -14.28
C MET A 153 0.06 -13.10 -14.47
N ARG A 154 -0.33 -12.81 -15.72
CA ARG A 154 -1.61 -12.16 -16.02
C ARG A 154 -2.80 -12.95 -15.49
N TRP A 155 -2.81 -14.27 -15.65
CA TRP A 155 -3.87 -15.12 -15.11
C TRP A 155 -3.95 -15.08 -13.58
N ILE A 156 -2.79 -15.06 -12.90
CA ILE A 156 -2.73 -14.87 -11.45
C ILE A 156 -3.36 -13.53 -11.06
N VAL A 157 -2.99 -12.44 -11.73
CA VAL A 157 -3.55 -11.12 -11.44
C VAL A 157 -5.05 -11.07 -11.69
N THR A 158 -5.52 -11.57 -12.83
CA THR A 158 -6.96 -11.65 -13.14
C THR A 158 -7.73 -12.35 -12.02
N LYS A 159 -7.24 -13.50 -11.55
CA LYS A 159 -7.89 -14.26 -10.48
C LYS A 159 -7.90 -13.53 -9.14
N LEU A 160 -6.83 -12.79 -8.81
CA LEU A 160 -6.81 -11.96 -7.60
C LEU A 160 -7.80 -10.80 -7.69
N VAL A 161 -7.93 -10.17 -8.86
CA VAL A 161 -8.90 -9.09 -9.10
C VAL A 161 -10.32 -9.63 -9.04
N ASP A 162 -10.61 -10.77 -9.69
CA ASP A 162 -11.93 -11.43 -9.65
C ASP A 162 -12.34 -11.81 -8.23
N ALA A 163 -11.38 -12.19 -7.39
CA ALA A 163 -11.60 -12.50 -5.96
C ALA A 163 -11.74 -11.24 -5.07
N GLY A 164 -11.64 -10.03 -5.65
CA GLY A 164 -11.79 -8.77 -4.92
C GLY A 164 -10.56 -8.36 -4.11
N HIS A 165 -9.37 -8.94 -4.38
CA HIS A 165 -8.16 -8.54 -3.68
C HIS A 165 -7.61 -7.19 -4.19
N PRO A 166 -7.02 -6.38 -3.29
CA PRO A 166 -6.50 -5.06 -3.65
C PRO A 166 -5.17 -5.18 -4.40
N VAL A 167 -5.23 -5.34 -5.72
CA VAL A 167 -4.07 -5.35 -6.63
C VAL A 167 -3.73 -3.94 -7.10
N TRP A 168 -2.44 -3.57 -7.14
CA TRP A 168 -1.96 -2.28 -7.65
C TRP A 168 -2.34 -2.07 -9.12
N ALA A 169 -2.48 -0.81 -9.52
CA ALA A 169 -3.02 -0.44 -10.83
C ALA A 169 -2.10 -0.88 -11.97
N GLU A 170 -0.78 -0.87 -11.77
CA GLU A 170 0.21 -1.26 -12.77
C GLU A 170 0.16 -2.75 -13.18
N PHE A 171 -0.51 -3.60 -12.40
CA PHE A 171 -0.66 -5.03 -12.71
C PHE A 171 -1.99 -5.38 -13.38
N ARG A 172 -2.98 -4.49 -13.34
CA ARG A 172 -4.31 -4.68 -13.92
C ARG A 172 -4.29 -4.46 -15.43
#